data_AF-A0A101RJZ0-F1
#
_entry.id   AF-A0A101RJZ0-F1
#
_cell.length_a   1.000
_cell.length_b   1.000
_cell.length_c   1.000
_cell.angle_alpha   90.00
_cell.angle_beta   90.00
_cell.angle_gamma   90.00
#
_symmetry.space_group_name_H-M   'P 1'
#
loop_
_entity.id
_entity.type
_entity.pdbx_description
1 polymer ?
#
loop_
_entity_poly.entity_id
_entity_poly.type
_entity_poly.pdbx_seq_one_letter_code
_entity_poly.pdbx_strand_id
1 'polypeptide(L)'
;MSISNAWKGFSLVRRLCATATALAVVVGGVTVGTVMAASGAQAATATFANPLNSSGADPYMTYYNGSYYLMTTPYSGPLTMRKAPTIEALKAASPVPVFSAHATGRDRYIWAPEMHLLDGPNGKRWYIYYSAGTGDIEDQCVHVLESAGTDPLGPYTHKGMIFGANDWWGIDGSVVTIDGRLYFTWSGAPTPQWVGPTRASTSSR
;
A
#
# COMPACT_ATOMS: atom_id res chain seq x y z
N MET A 1 -12.55 -23.19 -57.27
CA MET A 1 -13.97 -23.33 -56.88
C MET A 1 -14.36 -22.03 -56.20
N SER A 2 -15.14 -21.21 -56.92
CA SER A 2 -15.66 -19.89 -56.54
C SER A 2 -16.76 -20.05 -55.48
N ILE A 3 -16.95 -19.10 -54.54
CA ILE A 3 -18.08 -18.13 -54.51
C ILE A 3 -17.68 -16.90 -53.66
N SER A 4 -17.92 -15.72 -54.24
CA SER A 4 -17.83 -14.35 -53.73
C SER A 4 -19.04 -13.92 -52.87
N ASN A 5 -18.93 -12.77 -52.18
CA ASN A 5 -19.89 -11.65 -52.09
C ASN A 5 -19.34 -10.63 -51.07
N ALA A 6 -18.75 -9.48 -51.41
CA ALA A 6 -19.23 -8.30 -52.13
C ALA A 6 -20.38 -7.55 -51.43
N TRP A 7 -20.03 -6.49 -50.69
CA TRP A 7 -20.92 -5.35 -50.49
C TRP A 7 -20.13 -4.05 -50.69
N LYS A 8 -20.47 -3.34 -51.77
CA LYS A 8 -20.07 -1.96 -52.09
C LYS A 8 -21.35 -1.13 -52.10
N GLY A 9 -21.31 0.06 -51.49
CA GLY A 9 -22.35 1.08 -51.60
C GLY A 9 -21.74 2.48 -51.61
N PHE A 10 -21.69 3.07 -52.81
CA PHE A 10 -21.50 4.49 -53.15
C PHE A 10 -22.65 5.35 -52.55
N SER A 11 -22.71 6.69 -52.48
CA SER A 11 -21.90 7.84 -52.93
C SER A 11 -22.42 9.12 -52.25
N LEU A 12 -21.55 10.13 -52.19
CA LEU A 12 -21.80 11.58 -52.15
C LEU A 12 -23.20 12.08 -52.55
N VAL A 13 -23.77 13.01 -51.78
CA VAL A 13 -24.65 14.08 -52.29
C VAL A 13 -24.26 15.45 -51.70
N ARG A 14 -24.38 16.44 -52.58
CA ARG A 14 -23.93 17.84 -52.58
C ARG A 14 -24.43 18.75 -51.43
N ARG A 15 -23.54 19.71 -51.14
CA ARG A 15 -23.71 21.11 -50.69
C ARG A 15 -25.11 21.71 -50.84
N LEU A 16 -25.53 22.49 -49.84
CA LEU A 16 -26.18 23.80 -50.03
C LEU A 16 -25.85 24.73 -48.85
N CYS A 17 -25.13 25.82 -49.14
CA CYS A 17 -25.03 27.01 -48.30
C CYS A 17 -26.36 27.76 -48.37
N ALA A 18 -26.88 28.20 -47.23
CA ALA A 18 -27.86 29.28 -47.18
C ALA A 18 -27.44 30.23 -46.04
N THR A 19 -26.74 31.29 -46.41
CA THR A 19 -26.55 32.49 -45.60
C THR A 19 -27.84 33.29 -45.63
N ALA A 20 -28.48 33.49 -44.47
CA ALA A 20 -29.52 34.48 -44.29
C ALA A 20 -29.00 35.54 -43.31
N THR A 21 -28.57 36.68 -43.86
CA THR A 21 -28.20 37.86 -43.10
C THR A 21 -29.49 38.54 -42.65
N ALA A 22 -29.80 38.50 -41.36
CA ALA A 22 -30.85 39.32 -40.77
C ALA A 22 -30.21 40.46 -39.97
N LEU A 23 -30.26 41.67 -40.53
CA LEU A 23 -29.89 42.91 -39.85
C LEU A 23 -31.09 43.35 -39.02
N ALA A 24 -31.04 43.16 -37.70
CA ALA A 24 -31.98 43.75 -36.76
C ALA A 24 -31.29 44.88 -36.00
N VAL A 25 -31.65 46.11 -36.33
CA VAL A 25 -31.34 47.29 -35.52
C VAL A 25 -32.24 47.24 -34.29
N VAL A 26 -31.65 47.06 -33.11
CA VAL A 26 -32.32 47.31 -31.83
C VAL A 26 -31.56 48.42 -31.12
N VAL A 27 -32.21 49.57 -31.05
CA VAL A 27 -31.82 50.71 -30.22
C VAL A 27 -32.38 50.49 -28.82
N GLY A 28 -31.55 50.68 -27.79
CA GLY A 28 -32.01 51.01 -26.44
C GLY A 28 -31.84 49.91 -25.39
N GLY A 29 -30.78 50.02 -24.60
CA GLY A 29 -30.61 49.29 -23.34
C GLY A 29 -29.17 48.87 -23.09
N VAL A 30 -28.31 49.80 -22.65
CA VAL A 30 -27.02 49.43 -22.05
C VAL A 30 -27.33 48.86 -20.68
N THR A 31 -27.54 47.55 -20.59
CA THR A 31 -27.45 46.84 -19.32
C THR A 31 -25.96 46.73 -18.99
N VAL A 32 -25.52 47.47 -17.98
CA VAL A 32 -24.21 47.25 -17.38
C VAL A 32 -24.28 45.88 -16.70
N GLY A 33 -23.91 44.84 -17.44
CA GLY A 33 -23.74 43.50 -16.89
C GLY A 33 -22.62 43.55 -15.87
N THR A 34 -22.96 43.46 -14.59
CA THR A 34 -21.99 43.22 -13.54
C THR A 34 -21.37 41.85 -13.80
N VAL A 35 -20.14 41.83 -14.31
CA VAL A 35 -19.28 40.65 -14.24
C VAL A 35 -19.03 40.37 -12.77
N MET A 36 -19.83 39.47 -12.21
CA MET A 36 -19.54 38.87 -10.90
C MET A 36 -18.23 38.10 -11.08
N ALA A 37 -17.13 38.68 -10.59
CA ALA A 37 -15.89 37.96 -10.46
C ALA A 37 -16.17 36.73 -9.61
N ALA A 38 -16.07 35.54 -10.21
CA ALA A 38 -16.11 34.29 -9.47
C ALA A 38 -14.97 34.38 -8.46
N SER A 39 -15.30 34.45 -7.17
CA SER A 39 -14.31 34.32 -6.11
C SER A 39 -13.63 32.97 -6.31
N GLY A 40 -12.38 32.98 -6.76
CA GLY A 40 -11.57 31.78 -6.81
C GLY A 40 -11.55 31.19 -5.41
N ALA A 41 -12.22 30.05 -5.21
CA ALA A 41 -12.11 29.31 -3.98
C ALA A 41 -10.63 28.92 -3.84
N GLN A 42 -9.92 29.60 -2.95
CA GLN A 42 -8.56 29.25 -2.59
C GLN A 42 -8.62 27.80 -2.12
N ALA A 43 -8.03 26.88 -2.88
CA ALA A 43 -7.94 25.49 -2.47
C ALA A 43 -7.23 25.46 -1.11
N ALA A 44 -7.95 25.11 -0.06
CA ALA A 44 -7.36 25.00 1.27
C ALA A 44 -6.24 23.95 1.18
N THR A 45 -5.03 24.32 1.61
CA THR A 45 -3.93 23.37 1.74
C THR A 45 -4.37 22.28 2.70
N ALA A 46 -4.43 21.03 2.23
CA ALA A 46 -4.75 19.90 3.09
C ALA A 46 -3.67 19.79 4.18
N THR A 47 -4.06 19.99 5.43
CA THR A 47 -3.19 19.84 6.61
C THR A 47 -3.56 18.57 7.38
N PHE A 48 -2.67 18.13 8.26
CA PHE A 48 -2.89 17.03 9.20
C PHE A 48 -2.47 17.48 10.60
N ALA A 49 -3.08 16.87 11.63
CA ALA A 49 -2.75 17.17 13.02
C ALA A 49 -2.04 15.98 13.68
N ASN A 50 -0.86 16.23 14.24
CA ASN A 50 -0.08 15.25 15.00
C ASN A 50 -0.38 15.30 16.50
N PRO A 51 -0.09 14.21 17.25
CA PRO A 51 0.28 12.89 16.74
C PRO A 51 -0.91 12.13 16.15
N LEU A 52 -0.64 11.18 15.24
CA LEU A 52 -1.68 10.35 14.61
C LEU A 52 -2.19 9.25 15.57
N ASN A 53 -1.31 8.65 16.36
CA ASN A 53 -1.65 7.68 17.39
C ASN A 53 -0.98 8.07 18.70
N SER A 54 -1.60 7.73 19.84
CA SER A 54 -0.99 7.88 21.16
C SER A 54 0.06 6.80 21.47
N SER A 55 0.09 5.72 20.70
CA SER A 55 1.03 4.61 20.81
C SER A 55 1.22 3.86 19.48
N GLY A 56 2.28 3.08 19.40
CA GLY A 56 2.68 2.31 18.21
C GLY A 56 3.89 2.93 17.53
N ALA A 57 5.03 2.25 17.64
CA ALA A 57 6.26 2.61 16.93
C ALA A 57 6.20 2.09 15.48
N ASP A 58 7.18 2.52 14.67
CA ASP A 58 7.43 1.97 13.34
C ASP A 58 6.18 2.00 12.41
N PRO A 59 5.60 3.19 12.17
CA PRO A 59 4.37 3.29 11.39
C PRO A 59 4.61 3.00 9.91
N TYR A 60 3.88 2.02 9.37
CA TYR A 60 3.77 1.79 7.94
C TYR A 60 2.35 2.06 7.46
N MET A 61 2.21 2.93 6.45
CA MET A 61 0.92 3.31 5.90
C MET A 61 0.89 3.18 4.39
N THR A 62 -0.19 2.60 3.87
CA THR A 62 -0.47 2.55 2.43
C THR A 62 -1.90 2.98 2.13
N TYR A 63 -2.12 3.52 0.93
CA TYR A 63 -3.45 3.87 0.43
C TYR A 63 -3.88 2.87 -0.63
N TYR A 64 -5.07 2.30 -0.46
CA TYR A 64 -5.61 1.31 -1.38
C TYR A 64 -7.13 1.35 -1.41
N ASN A 65 -7.73 1.31 -2.61
CA ASN A 65 -9.18 1.25 -2.83
C ASN A 65 -10.01 2.19 -1.92
N GLY A 66 -9.62 3.46 -1.84
CA GLY A 66 -10.40 4.46 -1.09
C GLY A 66 -10.10 4.54 0.40
N SER A 67 -9.09 3.82 0.91
CA SER A 67 -8.76 3.82 2.34
C SER A 67 -7.26 3.82 2.59
N TYR A 68 -6.87 4.47 3.69
CA TYR A 68 -5.57 4.33 4.32
C TYR A 68 -5.58 3.12 5.24
N TYR A 69 -4.47 2.37 5.22
CA TYR A 69 -4.22 1.21 6.06
C TYR A 69 -2.92 1.47 6.82
N LEU A 70 -2.99 1.47 8.15
CA LEU A 70 -1.87 1.78 9.03
C LEU A 70 -1.56 0.59 9.93
N MET A 71 -0.31 0.13 9.89
CA MET A 71 0.26 -0.80 10.84
C MET A 71 1.33 -0.11 11.69
N THR A 72 1.52 -0.59 12.91
CA THR A 72 2.55 -0.15 13.84
C THR A 72 3.03 -1.35 14.64
N THR A 73 4.24 -1.28 15.20
CA THR A 73 4.71 -2.23 16.22
C THR A 73 3.71 -2.34 17.37
N PRO A 74 3.14 -3.53 17.64
CA PRO A 74 2.24 -3.72 18.76
C PRO A 74 3.04 -3.73 20.08
N TYR A 75 2.48 -3.12 21.12
CA TYR A 75 3.05 -3.25 22.47
C TYR A 75 2.91 -4.68 23.01
N SER A 76 1.77 -5.32 22.71
CA SER A 76 1.49 -6.72 23.01
C SER A 76 0.37 -7.24 22.11
N GLY A 77 0.28 -8.56 21.99
CA GLY A 77 -0.79 -9.22 21.25
C GLY A 77 -0.53 -9.30 19.74
N PRO A 78 -1.60 -9.46 18.93
CA PRO A 78 -1.47 -9.73 17.50
C PRO A 78 -0.96 -8.51 16.72
N LEU A 79 -0.51 -8.76 15.49
CA LEU A 79 -0.44 -7.71 14.49
C LEU A 79 -1.84 -7.17 14.23
N THR A 80 -1.95 -5.85 14.20
CA THR A 80 -3.21 -5.15 13.94
C THR A 80 -3.04 -4.12 12.84
N MET A 81 -4.17 -3.73 12.23
CA MET A 81 -4.23 -2.72 11.20
C MET A 81 -5.40 -1.77 11.45
N ARG A 82 -5.16 -0.47 11.36
CA ARG A 82 -6.23 0.53 11.32
C ARG A 82 -6.58 0.84 9.87
N LYS A 83 -7.87 1.02 9.57
CA LYS A 83 -8.37 1.40 8.23
C LYS A 83 -9.27 2.62 8.34
N ALA A 84 -9.06 3.63 7.49
CA ALA A 84 -9.97 4.78 7.42
C ALA A 84 -9.90 5.47 6.04
N PRO A 85 -10.94 6.19 5.60
CA PRO A 85 -10.93 6.89 4.31
C PRO A 85 -10.00 8.11 4.27
N THR A 86 -9.60 8.64 5.43
CA THR A 86 -8.68 9.76 5.56
C THR A 86 -7.65 9.48 6.66
N ILE A 87 -6.49 10.14 6.58
CA ILE A 87 -5.45 10.04 7.62
C ILE A 87 -6.02 10.50 8.97
N GLU A 88 -6.74 11.62 9.02
CA GLU A 88 -7.33 12.13 10.28
C GLU A 88 -8.29 11.11 10.92
N ALA A 89 -9.08 10.41 10.10
CA ALA A 89 -10.01 9.39 10.60
C ALA A 89 -9.29 8.14 11.18
N LEU A 90 -8.00 7.92 10.89
CA LEU A 90 -7.22 6.86 11.53
C LEU A 90 -7.07 7.06 13.04
N LYS A 91 -7.14 8.31 13.53
CA LYS A 91 -7.07 8.61 14.99
C LYS A 91 -8.18 7.91 15.78
N ALA A 92 -9.37 7.80 15.18
CA ALA A 92 -10.54 7.19 15.79
C ALA A 92 -10.78 5.75 15.31
N ALA A 93 -9.97 5.25 14.36
CA ALA A 93 -10.13 3.91 13.81
C ALA A 93 -9.70 2.85 14.82
N SER A 94 -10.61 1.93 15.12
CA SER A 94 -10.30 0.76 15.93
C SER A 94 -9.31 -0.17 15.20
N PRO A 95 -8.27 -0.67 15.89
CA PRO A 95 -7.35 -1.64 15.29
C PRO A 95 -8.07 -2.97 15.02
N VAL A 96 -7.85 -3.52 13.83
CA VAL A 96 -8.35 -4.83 13.40
C VAL A 96 -7.22 -5.85 13.52
N PRO A 97 -7.37 -6.94 14.28
CA PRO A 97 -6.38 -8.01 14.31
C PRO A 97 -6.26 -8.70 12.95
N VAL A 98 -5.04 -8.81 12.42
CA VAL A 98 -4.79 -9.44 11.10
C VAL A 98 -3.99 -10.73 11.19
N PHE A 99 -3.15 -10.89 12.21
CA PHE A 99 -2.38 -12.12 12.43
C PHE A 99 -1.92 -12.25 13.89
N SER A 100 -1.98 -13.46 14.42
CA SER A 100 -1.45 -13.80 15.75
C SER A 100 -0.34 -14.83 15.60
N ALA A 101 0.87 -14.46 16.02
CA ALA A 101 2.04 -15.32 15.88
C ALA A 101 2.11 -16.45 16.93
N HIS A 102 1.25 -16.45 17.95
CA HIS A 102 1.26 -17.40 19.06
C HIS A 102 1.27 -18.88 18.61
N ALA A 103 0.51 -19.22 17.56
CA ALA A 103 0.45 -20.60 17.06
C ALA A 103 1.77 -21.08 16.43
N THR A 104 2.69 -20.17 16.12
CA THR A 104 3.93 -20.48 15.41
C THR A 104 5.16 -20.54 16.32
N GLY A 105 5.04 -20.17 17.61
CA GLY A 105 6.16 -20.06 18.54
C GLY A 105 7.12 -18.89 18.24
N ARG A 106 6.67 -17.91 17.43
CA ARG A 106 7.45 -16.76 16.93
C ARG A 106 6.75 -15.44 17.24
N ASP A 107 6.26 -15.33 18.46
CA ASP A 107 5.38 -14.28 18.97
C ASP A 107 6.07 -13.32 19.93
N ARG A 108 7.38 -13.50 20.13
CA ARG A 108 8.18 -12.63 20.99
C ARG A 108 8.75 -11.50 20.14
N TYR A 109 8.67 -10.29 20.70
CA TYR A 109 9.26 -9.09 20.13
C TYR A 109 8.82 -8.79 18.68
N ILE A 110 7.50 -8.81 18.43
CA ILE A 110 6.92 -8.47 17.12
C ILE A 110 7.19 -6.99 16.82
N TRP A 111 7.95 -6.67 15.76
CA TRP A 111 8.34 -5.31 15.39
C TRP A 111 8.12 -4.97 13.91
N ALA A 112 7.98 -3.67 13.66
CA ALA A 112 8.06 -2.98 12.39
C ALA A 112 7.34 -3.68 11.22
N PRO A 113 6.02 -3.93 11.33
CA PRO A 113 5.29 -4.56 10.24
C PRO A 113 5.12 -3.62 9.05
N GLU A 114 5.47 -4.08 7.86
CA GLU A 114 5.20 -3.41 6.59
C GLU A 114 4.36 -4.28 5.64
N MET A 115 3.47 -3.67 4.86
CA MET A 115 2.58 -4.39 3.94
C MET A 115 2.70 -3.94 2.49
N HIS A 116 2.83 -4.90 1.58
CA HIS A 116 3.12 -4.64 0.17
C HIS A 116 2.23 -5.47 -0.75
N LEU A 117 1.60 -4.84 -1.74
CA LEU A 117 0.79 -5.53 -2.75
C LEU A 117 1.69 -5.98 -3.89
N LEU A 118 1.95 -7.27 -4.00
CA LEU A 118 2.91 -7.84 -4.95
C LEU A 118 2.23 -8.90 -5.82
N ASP A 119 2.77 -9.11 -7.02
CA ASP A 119 2.45 -10.27 -7.83
C ASP A 119 3.32 -11.44 -7.39
N GLY A 120 2.69 -12.48 -6.85
CA GLY A 120 3.36 -13.67 -6.34
C GLY A 120 2.85 -14.97 -6.98
N PRO A 121 3.27 -16.13 -6.46
CA PRO A 121 2.89 -17.43 -7.02
C PRO A 121 1.38 -17.70 -6.97
N ASN A 122 0.65 -17.03 -6.08
CA ASN A 122 -0.81 -17.14 -5.95
C ASN A 122 -1.55 -15.92 -6.55
N GLY A 123 -0.90 -15.22 -7.48
CA GLY A 123 -1.40 -13.98 -8.08
C GLY A 123 -1.12 -12.76 -7.21
N LYS A 124 -1.87 -11.69 -7.46
CA LYS A 124 -1.73 -10.43 -6.72
C LYS A 124 -2.20 -10.63 -5.27
N ARG A 125 -1.31 -10.40 -4.30
CA ARG A 125 -1.51 -10.63 -2.87
C ARG A 125 -0.81 -9.56 -2.03
N TRP A 126 -1.32 -9.34 -0.82
CA TRP A 126 -0.65 -8.55 0.19
C TRP A 126 0.34 -9.42 0.94
N TYR A 127 1.57 -8.93 1.06
CA TYR A 127 2.62 -9.54 1.86
C TYR A 127 2.92 -8.65 3.04
N ILE A 128 2.86 -9.19 4.26
CA ILE A 128 3.31 -8.48 5.47
C ILE A 128 4.69 -9.01 5.84
N TYR A 129 5.65 -8.11 5.97
CA TYR A 129 6.97 -8.38 6.52
C TYR A 129 7.01 -7.85 7.94
N TYR A 130 7.45 -8.66 8.90
CA TYR A 130 7.56 -8.25 10.30
C TYR A 130 8.73 -8.96 10.96
N SER A 131 9.33 -8.32 11.96
CA SER A 131 10.40 -8.94 12.75
C SER A 131 9.79 -9.69 13.93
N ALA A 132 10.21 -10.92 14.19
CA ALA A 132 9.90 -11.62 15.43
C ALA A 132 10.91 -12.73 15.72
N GLY A 133 10.83 -13.22 16.95
CA GLY A 133 11.82 -14.09 17.56
C GLY A 133 11.18 -15.12 18.50
N THR A 134 11.99 -15.93 19.15
CA THR A 134 11.55 -17.01 20.06
C THR A 134 11.62 -16.65 21.53
N GLY A 135 12.30 -15.54 21.88
CA GLY A 135 12.37 -15.06 23.26
C GLY A 135 13.59 -14.23 23.61
N ASP A 136 14.56 -14.12 22.69
CA ASP A 136 15.77 -13.33 22.84
C ASP A 136 15.91 -12.36 21.65
N ILE A 137 16.60 -11.22 21.80
CA ILE A 137 16.79 -10.30 20.66
C ILE A 137 17.73 -10.90 19.60
N GLU A 138 18.62 -11.80 20.04
CA GLU A 138 19.56 -12.61 19.26
C GLU A 138 18.91 -13.49 18.20
N ASP A 139 17.64 -13.84 18.37
CA ASP A 139 16.93 -14.75 17.48
C ASP A 139 15.95 -14.04 16.53
N GLN A 140 15.92 -12.69 16.57
CA GLN A 140 15.06 -11.89 15.70
C GLN A 140 15.36 -12.15 14.22
N CYS A 141 14.30 -12.42 13.47
CA CYS A 141 14.35 -12.59 12.03
C CYS A 141 13.13 -11.97 11.35
N VAL A 142 13.26 -11.67 10.05
CA VAL A 142 12.13 -11.20 9.26
C VAL A 142 11.27 -12.36 8.80
N HIS A 143 10.00 -12.30 9.16
CA HIS A 143 8.94 -13.20 8.75
C HIS A 143 8.06 -12.62 7.66
N VAL A 144 7.41 -13.52 6.91
CA VAL A 144 6.46 -13.15 5.85
C VAL A 144 5.10 -13.76 6.10
N LEU A 145 4.06 -12.94 5.95
CA LEU A 145 2.68 -13.37 5.82
C LEU A 145 2.19 -13.07 4.41
N GLU A 146 1.28 -13.89 3.90
CA GLU A 146 0.60 -13.70 2.62
C GLU A 146 -0.91 -13.68 2.84
N SER A 147 -1.61 -12.70 2.29
CA SER A 147 -3.06 -12.62 2.34
C SER A 147 -3.72 -13.69 1.44
N ALA A 148 -4.98 -14.03 1.72
CA ALA A 148 -5.77 -14.91 0.85
C ALA A 148 -6.18 -14.25 -0.48
N GLY A 149 -6.15 -12.92 -0.55
CA GLY A 149 -6.62 -12.14 -1.69
C GLY A 149 -6.13 -10.69 -1.66
N THR A 150 -6.85 -9.79 -2.32
CA THR A 150 -6.46 -8.39 -2.46
C THR A 150 -7.09 -7.47 -1.41
N ASP A 151 -7.73 -8.00 -0.36
CA ASP A 151 -8.12 -7.22 0.82
C ASP A 151 -6.91 -7.07 1.77
N PRO A 152 -6.44 -5.84 2.04
CA PRO A 152 -5.38 -5.59 3.02
C PRO A 152 -5.63 -6.17 4.41
N LEU A 153 -6.88 -6.36 4.82
CA LEU A 153 -7.21 -6.93 6.13
C LEU A 153 -7.06 -8.46 6.18
N GLY A 154 -6.71 -9.09 5.06
CA GLY A 154 -6.43 -10.52 5.00
C GLY A 154 -7.66 -11.36 4.63
N PRO A 155 -7.80 -12.59 5.20
CA PRO A 155 -6.95 -13.20 6.23
C PRO A 155 -5.53 -13.51 5.73
N TYR A 156 -4.59 -13.68 6.66
CA TYR A 156 -3.17 -13.91 6.39
C TYR A 156 -2.70 -15.31 6.81
N THR A 157 -1.76 -15.87 6.04
CA THR A 157 -1.08 -17.14 6.31
C THR A 157 0.42 -16.90 6.42
N HIS A 158 1.08 -17.49 7.42
CA HIS A 158 2.53 -17.44 7.56
C HIS A 158 3.23 -18.24 6.45
N LYS A 159 4.24 -17.65 5.83
CA LYS A 159 4.97 -18.23 4.70
C LYS A 159 6.39 -18.68 5.04
N GLY A 160 6.96 -18.16 6.12
CA GLY A 160 8.31 -18.51 6.55
C GLY A 160 9.13 -17.29 6.98
N MET A 161 10.44 -17.41 6.79
CA MET A 161 11.46 -16.40 7.09
C MET A 161 12.18 -16.03 5.80
N ILE A 162 12.54 -14.75 5.61
CA ILE A 162 13.29 -14.32 4.41
C ILE A 162 14.77 -14.78 4.48
N PHE A 163 15.31 -14.97 5.67
CA PHE A 163 16.63 -15.58 5.90
C PHE A 163 16.56 -16.54 7.09
N GLY A 164 17.30 -17.65 7.06
CA GLY A 164 17.37 -18.56 8.19
C GLY A 164 18.19 -17.96 9.33
N ALA A 165 17.70 -18.08 10.57
CA ALA A 165 18.35 -17.54 11.79
C ALA A 165 19.83 -17.93 11.95
N ASN A 166 20.30 -18.97 11.25
CA ASN A 166 21.66 -19.49 11.35
C ASN A 166 22.68 -18.73 10.49
N ASP A 167 22.24 -18.05 9.43
CA ASP A 167 23.16 -17.38 8.50
C ASP A 167 23.21 -15.87 8.77
N TRP A 168 22.06 -15.26 9.07
CA TRP A 168 21.93 -13.82 9.30
C TRP A 168 20.91 -13.50 10.40
N TRP A 169 21.30 -12.60 11.29
CA TRP A 169 20.38 -11.86 12.15
C TRP A 169 19.80 -10.69 11.33
N GLY A 170 18.50 -10.41 11.47
CA GLY A 170 17.92 -9.30 10.74
C GLY A 170 16.50 -8.91 11.13
N ILE A 171 16.22 -7.61 11.01
CA ILE A 171 14.96 -6.97 11.35
C ILE A 171 14.58 -5.94 10.26
N ASP A 172 13.37 -5.39 10.38
CA ASP A 172 12.88 -4.22 9.65
C ASP A 172 12.91 -4.45 8.13
N GLY A 173 12.37 -5.60 7.73
CA GLY A 173 12.30 -6.00 6.33
C GLY A 173 11.28 -5.20 5.54
N SER A 174 11.71 -4.72 4.37
CA SER A 174 10.88 -4.01 3.40
C SER A 174 11.20 -4.48 1.98
N VAL A 175 10.36 -4.07 1.03
CA VAL A 175 10.60 -4.31 -0.40
C VAL A 175 10.54 -2.99 -1.17
N VAL A 176 11.36 -2.91 -2.21
CA VAL A 176 11.38 -1.80 -3.15
C VAL A 176 11.48 -2.32 -4.57
N THR A 177 10.76 -1.68 -5.49
CA THR A 177 10.87 -1.98 -6.92
C THR A 177 11.70 -0.90 -7.60
N ILE A 178 12.80 -1.30 -8.24
CA ILE A 178 13.69 -0.41 -9.00
C ILE A 178 13.88 -1.02 -10.39
N ASP A 179 13.58 -0.25 -11.44
CA ASP A 179 13.67 -0.69 -12.84
C ASP A 179 12.95 -2.02 -13.12
N GLY A 180 11.75 -2.18 -12.55
CA GLY A 180 10.92 -3.39 -12.72
C GLY A 180 11.43 -4.63 -11.98
N ARG A 181 12.49 -4.50 -11.16
CA ARG A 181 13.02 -5.57 -10.32
C ARG A 181 12.63 -5.35 -8.87
N LEU A 182 12.17 -6.42 -8.23
CA LEU A 182 11.83 -6.43 -6.81
C LEU A 182 13.08 -6.73 -5.99
N TYR A 183 13.37 -5.87 -5.02
CA TYR A 183 14.46 -6.02 -4.07
C TYR A 183 13.88 -6.12 -2.66
N PHE A 184 14.53 -6.92 -1.83
CA PHE A 184 14.27 -6.98 -0.40
C PHE A 184 15.39 -6.24 0.34
N THR A 185 15.01 -5.37 1.26
CA THR A 185 15.91 -4.54 2.07
C THR A 185 15.65 -4.81 3.54
N TRP A 186 16.70 -4.86 4.37
CA TRP A 186 16.57 -5.11 5.80
C TRP A 186 17.78 -4.55 6.56
N SER A 187 17.65 -4.44 7.88
CA SER A 187 18.76 -4.19 8.80
C SER A 187 19.27 -5.51 9.35
N GLY A 188 20.56 -5.83 9.21
CA GLY A 188 21.07 -7.12 9.68
C GLY A 188 22.58 -7.25 9.70
N ALA A 189 23.04 -8.37 10.26
CA ALA A 189 24.45 -8.74 10.35
C ALA A 189 24.60 -10.28 10.28
N PRO A 190 25.77 -10.80 9.88
CA PRO A 190 26.05 -12.24 9.96
C PRO A 190 25.87 -12.73 11.40
N THR A 191 25.12 -13.81 11.60
CA THR A 191 24.80 -14.31 12.96
C THR A 191 26.05 -14.51 13.84
N PRO A 192 27.17 -15.12 13.37
CA PRO A 192 28.37 -15.28 14.19
C PRO A 192 28.99 -13.97 14.70
N GLN A 193 28.74 -12.85 14.02
CA GLN A 193 29.22 -11.53 14.45
C GLN A 193 28.31 -10.89 15.51
N TRP A 194 27.04 -11.29 15.56
CA TRP A 194 26.03 -10.72 16.44
C TRP A 194 25.99 -11.41 17.82
N VAL A 195 26.09 -12.74 17.88
CA VAL A 195 26.05 -13.52 19.14
C VAL A 195 27.35 -13.51 19.95
N GLY A 196 28.41 -12.84 19.46
CA GLY A 196 29.73 -12.82 20.11
C GLY A 196 30.44 -14.19 20.12
N PRO A 197 31.75 -14.24 20.44
CA PRO A 197 32.54 -15.48 20.39
C PRO A 197 32.14 -16.54 21.43
N THR A 198 31.24 -16.25 22.37
CA THR A 198 30.91 -17.15 23.49
C THR A 198 29.76 -18.12 23.22
N ARG A 199 29.03 -18.00 22.09
CA ARG A 199 27.97 -18.96 21.70
C ARG A 199 28.26 -19.71 20.40
N ALA A 200 29.48 -19.61 19.87
CA ALA A 200 29.92 -20.45 18.78
C ALA A 200 30.13 -21.90 19.26
N SER A 201 29.13 -22.75 18.98
CA SER A 201 29.18 -24.20 18.94
C SER A 201 29.52 -24.96 20.24
N THR A 202 28.48 -25.46 20.91
CA THR A 202 28.46 -26.87 21.35
C THR A 202 27.39 -27.59 20.56
N SER A 203 27.71 -27.90 19.31
CA SER A 203 27.03 -28.91 18.52
C SER A 203 28.12 -29.89 18.10
N SER A 204 28.34 -30.90 18.95
CA SER A 204 29.16 -32.06 18.62
C SER A 204 28.46 -32.87 17.53
N ARG A 205 29.27 -33.33 16.57
CA ARG A 205 28.89 -34.29 15.51
C ARG A 205 28.22 -35.54 16.06
#